data_AF-A0A7X1PUZ4-F1
#
_entry.id   AF-A0A7X1PUZ4-F1
#
_cell.length_a   1.000
_cell.length_b   1.000
_cell.length_c   1.000
_cell.angle_alpha   90.00
_cell.angle_beta   90.00
_cell.angle_gamma   90.00
#
_symmetry.space_group_name_H-M   'P 1'
#
loop_
_entity.id
_entity.type
_entity.pdbx_description
1 polymer ?
#
loop_
_entity_poly.entity_id
_entity_poly.type
_entity_poly.pdbx_seq_one_letter_code
_entity_poly.pdbx_strand_id
1 'polypeptide(L)'
;MAEPMMRIEVVYAAVDRQLLVEVQVPEGTTLRVALLASVLGEHFPELDLASCPVGIFGKQVNDPERHVLQDGERIEIYRPLLADPKEVRRMRAAKAAQARKLEG
;
A
#
# COMPACT_ATOMS: atom_id res chain seq x y z
N MET A 1 7.17 -26.50 -21.05
CA MET A 1 8.21 -25.46 -21.12
C MET A 1 8.06 -24.63 -19.86
N ALA A 2 9.13 -24.35 -19.12
CA ALA A 2 9.03 -23.46 -17.97
C ALA A 2 8.78 -22.04 -18.47
N GLU A 3 7.81 -21.34 -17.89
CA GLU A 3 7.62 -19.92 -18.13
C GLU A 3 8.85 -19.17 -17.62
N PRO A 4 9.41 -18.23 -18.39
CA PRO A 4 10.54 -17.43 -17.91
C PRO A 4 10.11 -16.64 -16.66
N MET A 5 11.00 -16.56 -15.67
CA MET A 5 10.74 -15.91 -14.39
C MET A 5 11.48 -14.57 -14.34
N MET A 6 10.85 -13.57 -13.75
CA MET A 6 11.43 -12.24 -13.48
C MET A 6 11.43 -11.96 -11.98
N ARG A 7 12.33 -11.07 -11.55
CA ARG A 7 12.44 -10.60 -10.17
C ARG A 7 11.83 -9.20 -10.08
N ILE A 8 10.94 -9.02 -9.12
CA ILE A 8 10.37 -7.72 -8.77
C ILE A 8 10.51 -7.46 -7.28
N GLU A 9 10.38 -6.20 -6.88
CA GLU A 9 10.37 -5.81 -5.47
C GLU A 9 8.97 -5.32 -5.09
N VAL A 10 8.52 -5.64 -3.88
CA VAL A 10 7.29 -5.08 -3.29
C VAL A 10 7.64 -4.41 -1.98
N VAL A 11 7.24 -3.15 -1.82
CA VAL A 11 7.51 -2.37 -0.61
C VAL A 11 6.25 -1.74 -0.02
N TYR A 12 6.16 -1.78 1.30
CA TYR A 12 5.19 -1.01 2.08
C TYR A 12 5.85 -0.32 3.25
N ALA A 13 5.54 0.96 3.40
CA ALA A 13 5.96 1.78 4.52
C ALA A 13 4.74 2.13 5.39
N ALA A 14 4.56 1.37 6.47
CA ALA A 14 3.60 1.67 7.53
C ALA A 14 4.11 2.84 8.41
N VAL A 15 3.34 3.21 9.43
CA VAL A 15 3.70 4.31 10.34
C VAL A 15 4.87 3.91 11.25
N ASP A 16 4.86 2.66 11.70
CA ASP A 16 5.75 2.07 12.70
C ASP A 16 6.89 1.27 12.09
N ARG A 17 6.69 0.72 10.89
CA ARG A 17 7.67 -0.16 10.23
C ARG A 17 7.58 -0.08 8.71
N GLN A 18 8.62 -0.54 8.04
CA GLN A 18 8.67 -0.73 6.60
C GLN A 18 9.14 -2.14 6.27
N LEU A 19 8.70 -2.67 5.13
CA LEU A 19 9.15 -3.96 4.62
C LEU A 19 9.30 -3.88 3.10
N LEU A 20 10.42 -4.37 2.60
CA LEU A 20 10.69 -4.60 1.19
C LEU A 20 10.96 -6.10 1.00
N VAL A 21 10.27 -6.71 0.05
CA VAL A 21 10.41 -8.13 -0.29
C VAL A 21 10.71 -8.28 -1.77
N GLU A 22 11.61 -9.20 -2.09
CA GLU A 22 11.86 -9.64 -3.47
C GLU A 22 10.91 -10.80 -3.79
N VAL A 23 10.29 -10.75 -4.97
CA VAL A 23 9.34 -11.76 -5.43
C VAL A 23 9.75 -12.23 -6.82
N GLN A 24 9.79 -13.54 -7.03
CA GLN A 24 9.94 -14.13 -8.35
C GLN A 24 8.57 -14.51 -8.90
N VAL A 25 8.25 -14.00 -10.08
CA VAL A 25 6.98 -14.24 -10.77
C VAL A 25 7.23 -14.56 -12.24
N PRO A 26 6.34 -15.29 -12.92
CA PRO A 26 6.42 -15.49 -14.36
C PRO A 26 6.41 -14.15 -15.11
N GLU A 27 7.16 -14.05 -16.20
CA GLU A 27 7.06 -12.92 -17.12
C GLU A 27 5.61 -12.78 -17.63
N GLY A 28 5.15 -11.53 -17.78
CA GLY A 28 3.76 -11.26 -18.13
C GLY A 28 2.81 -11.16 -16.92
N THR A 29 3.28 -11.44 -15.71
CA THR A 29 2.50 -11.25 -14.48
C THR A 29 2.10 -9.79 -14.30
N THR A 30 0.85 -9.57 -13.92
CA THR A 30 0.33 -8.23 -13.66
C THR A 30 0.69 -7.75 -12.27
N LEU A 31 0.68 -6.43 -12.07
CA LEU A 31 1.01 -5.79 -10.80
C LEU A 31 0.18 -6.38 -9.65
N ARG A 32 -1.15 -6.48 -9.81
CA ARG A 32 -2.00 -7.04 -8.75
C ARG A 32 -1.63 -8.49 -8.41
N VAL A 33 -1.41 -9.33 -9.42
CA VAL A 33 -1.11 -10.75 -9.20
C VAL A 33 0.22 -10.90 -8.44
N ALA A 34 1.26 -10.18 -8.84
CA ALA A 34 2.55 -10.20 -8.14
C ALA A 34 2.44 -9.68 -6.69
N LEU A 35 1.63 -8.63 -6.49
CA LEU A 35 1.38 -8.07 -5.17
C LEU A 35 0.67 -9.07 -4.24
N LEU A 36 -0.37 -9.76 -4.73
CA LEU A 36 -1.09 -10.80 -3.96
C LEU A 36 -0.25 -12.05 -3.71
N ALA A 37 0.72 -12.34 -4.58
CA ALA A 37 1.68 -13.43 -4.39
C ALA A 37 2.79 -13.10 -3.38
N SER A 38 2.93 -11.83 -2.99
CA SER A 38 3.95 -11.41 -2.02
C SER A 38 3.57 -11.80 -0.59
N VAL A 39 4.58 -12.11 0.22
CA VAL A 39 4.42 -12.40 1.66
C VAL A 39 3.98 -11.17 2.47
N LEU A 40 3.85 -10.01 1.84
CA LEU A 40 3.54 -8.75 2.52
C LEU A 40 2.18 -8.79 3.24
N GLY A 41 1.21 -9.52 2.69
CA GLY A 41 -0.11 -9.68 3.31
C GLY A 41 -0.07 -10.41 4.65
N GLU A 42 0.92 -11.30 4.85
CA GLU A 42 1.13 -11.98 6.13
C GLU A 42 1.75 -11.04 7.18
N HIS A 43 2.57 -10.10 6.74
CA HIS A 43 3.22 -9.11 7.61
C HIS A 43 2.34 -7.89 7.94
N PHE A 44 1.34 -7.60 7.11
CA PHE A 44 0.42 -6.47 7.26
C PHE A 44 -1.04 -6.92 7.03
N PRO A 45 -1.63 -7.70 7.95
CA PRO A 45 -3.02 -8.17 7.81
C PRO A 45 -4.04 -7.04 7.79
N GLU A 46 -3.68 -5.84 8.25
CA GLU A 46 -4.49 -4.62 8.15
C GLU A 46 -4.55 -4.01 6.74
N LEU A 47 -3.66 -4.43 5.84
CA LEU A 47 -3.53 -3.89 4.49
C LEU A 47 -4.37 -4.71 3.51
N ASP A 48 -5.38 -4.08 2.91
CA ASP A 48 -6.11 -4.66 1.80
C ASP A 48 -5.31 -4.57 0.50
N LEU A 49 -4.53 -5.63 0.23
CA LEU A 49 -3.73 -5.78 -0.99
C LEU A 49 -4.56 -5.89 -2.27
N ALA A 50 -5.88 -6.08 -2.21
CA ALA A 50 -6.73 -6.15 -3.39
C ALA A 50 -7.20 -4.76 -3.86
N SER A 51 -7.24 -3.76 -2.96
CA SER A 51 -7.77 -2.42 -3.27
C SER A 51 -6.79 -1.27 -3.02
N CYS A 52 -5.64 -1.53 -2.37
CA CYS A 52 -4.69 -0.48 -2.05
C CYS A 52 -4.16 0.25 -3.31
N PRO A 53 -3.98 1.59 -3.26
CA PRO A 53 -3.31 2.32 -4.31
C PRO A 53 -1.83 1.92 -4.38
N VAL A 54 -1.32 1.79 -5.60
CA VAL A 54 0.03 1.29 -5.86
C VAL A 54 0.72 2.16 -6.91
N GLY A 55 2.05 2.13 -6.90
CA GLY A 55 2.87 2.79 -7.90
C GLY A 55 4.13 2.02 -8.23
N ILE A 56 4.82 2.48 -9.28
CA ILE A 56 6.14 2.00 -9.67
C ILE A 56 7.05 3.23 -9.76
N PHE A 57 8.19 3.19 -9.06
CA PHE A 57 9.18 4.28 -9.01
C PHE A 57 8.56 5.68 -8.82
N GLY A 58 7.68 5.83 -7.80
CA GLY A 58 7.02 7.09 -7.48
C GLY A 58 5.87 7.50 -8.41
N LYS A 59 5.51 6.69 -9.40
CA LYS A 59 4.36 6.95 -10.30
C LYS A 59 3.20 6.04 -9.95
N GLN A 60 2.05 6.62 -9.63
CA GLN A 60 0.82 5.86 -9.37
C GLN A 60 0.36 5.09 -10.62
N VAL A 61 0.00 3.82 -10.43
CA VAL A 61 -0.58 2.97 -11.47
C VAL A 61 -2.10 2.97 -11.32
N ASN A 62 -2.81 3.43 -12.36
CA ASN A 62 -4.27 3.57 -12.33
C ASN A 62 -5.02 2.26 -12.57
N ASP A 63 -4.43 1.33 -13.33
CA ASP A 63 -5.03 0.01 -13.62
C ASP A 63 -4.06 -1.13 -13.27
N PRO A 64 -3.92 -1.46 -11.97
CA PRO A 64 -3.01 -2.51 -11.49
C PRO A 64 -3.34 -3.91 -12.03
N GLU A 65 -4.59 -4.15 -12.40
CA GLU A 65 -5.06 -5.45 -12.91
C GLU A 65 -4.57 -5.71 -14.34
N ARG A 66 -4.38 -4.64 -15.13
CA ARG A 66 -3.93 -4.74 -16.54
C ARG A 66 -2.47 -4.36 -16.73
N HIS A 67 -1.83 -3.77 -15.74
CA HIS A 67 -0.43 -3.39 -15.82
C HIS A 67 0.48 -4.62 -15.71
N VAL A 68 1.12 -5.00 -16.81
CA VAL A 68 2.12 -6.08 -16.86
C VAL A 68 3.46 -5.53 -16.38
N LEU A 69 4.07 -6.23 -15.42
CA LEU A 69 5.35 -5.85 -14.84
C LEU A 69 6.53 -6.20 -15.75
N GLN A 70 7.66 -5.53 -15.51
CA GLN A 70 8.96 -5.83 -16.09
C GLN A 70 9.97 -6.25 -15.01
N ASP A 71 11.02 -6.97 -15.43
CA ASP A 71 12.11 -7.38 -14.52
C ASP A 71 12.77 -6.16 -13.86
N GLY A 72 12.96 -6.24 -12.55
CA GLY A 72 13.56 -5.19 -11.72
C GLY A 72 12.61 -4.05 -11.32
N GLU A 73 11.33 -4.10 -11.69
CA GLU A 73 10.37 -3.10 -11.21
C GLU A 73 10.07 -3.25 -9.72
N ARG A 74 9.94 -2.10 -9.05
CA ARG A 74 9.52 -2.03 -7.65
C ARG A 74 8.10 -1.51 -7.53
N ILE A 75 7.23 -2.32 -6.94
CA ILE A 75 5.86 -2.00 -6.57
C ILE A 75 5.87 -1.31 -5.20
N GLU A 76 5.36 -0.08 -5.18
CA GLU A 76 5.25 0.76 -3.98
C GLU A 76 3.77 0.83 -3.57
N ILE A 77 3.45 0.39 -2.35
CA ILE A 77 2.08 0.42 -1.83
C ILE A 77 1.86 1.72 -1.05
N TYR A 78 0.85 2.48 -1.46
CA TYR A 78 0.49 3.73 -0.80
C TYR A 78 -0.58 3.52 0.26
N ARG A 79 -0.46 4.29 1.35
CA ARG A 79 -1.46 4.30 2.43
C ARG A 79 -2.68 5.11 2.01
N PRO A 80 -3.90 4.57 2.14
CA PRO A 80 -5.09 5.39 2.04
C PRO A 80 -5.07 6.46 3.15
N LEU A 81 -5.54 7.67 2.83
CA LEU A 81 -5.66 8.73 3.81
C LEU A 81 -6.73 8.34 4.84
N LEU A 82 -6.29 7.96 6.04
CA LEU A 82 -7.12 7.49 7.16
C LEU A 82 -8.06 8.55 7.77
N ALA A 83 -8.19 9.73 7.15
CA ALA A 83 -8.98 10.82 7.69
C ALA A 83 -9.82 11.47 6.60
N ASP A 84 -11.14 11.27 6.67
CA ASP A 84 -12.08 12.26 6.19
C ASP A 84 -11.78 13.57 6.95
N PRO A 85 -11.35 14.66 6.28
CA PRO A 85 -10.98 15.92 6.93
C PRO A 85 -12.08 16.47 7.86
N LYS A 86 -13.36 16.10 7.62
CA LYS A 86 -14.48 16.48 8.48
C LYS A 86 -14.39 15.87 9.88
N GLU A 87 -13.99 14.61 10.00
CA GLU A 87 -13.98 13.93 11.30
C GLU A 87 -12.81 14.40 12.17
N VAL A 88 -11.64 14.65 11.56
CA VAL A 88 -10.49 15.22 12.28
C VAL A 88 -10.79 16.63 12.77
N ARG A 89 -11.46 17.46 11.96
CA ARG A 89 -11.90 18.80 12.40
C ARG A 89 -12.92 18.71 13.55
N ARG A 90 -13.87 17.77 13.48
CA ARG A 90 -14.87 17.54 14.55
C ARG A 90 -14.21 17.12 15.87
N MET A 91 -13.27 16.17 15.82
CA MET A 91 -12.54 15.72 17.02
C MET A 91 -11.70 16.83 17.65
N ARG A 92 -11.05 17.68 16.84
CA ARG A 92 -10.27 18.83 17.35
C ARG A 92 -11.17 19.86 18.05
N ALA A 93 -12.32 20.18 17.46
CA ALA A 93 -13.28 21.10 18.07
C ALA A 93 -13.86 20.56 19.40
N ALA A 94 -14.18 19.26 19.46
CA ALA A 94 -14.70 18.62 20.67
C ALA A 94 -13.66 18.62 21.81
N LYS A 95 -12.39 18.29 21.53
CA LYS A 95 -11.32 18.35 22.54
C LYS A 95 -11.08 19.77 23.08
N ALA A 96 -11.12 20.79 22.22
CA ALA A 96 -10.97 22.19 22.65
C ALA A 96 -12.14 22.66 23.53
N ALA A 97 -13.37 22.24 23.23
CA ALA A 97 -14.55 22.54 24.05
C ALA A 97 -14.50 21.84 25.42
N GLN A 98 -14.00 20.60 25.46
CA GLN A 98 -13.92 19.82 26.70
C GLN A 98 -12.82 20.33 27.64
N ALA A 99 -11.68 20.75 27.11
CA ALA A 99 -10.61 21.40 27.89
C ALA A 99 -11.11 22.67 28.60
N ARG A 100 -11.85 23.55 27.89
CA ARG A 100 -12.46 24.75 28.48
C ARG A 100 -13.49 24.48 29.57
N LYS A 101 -14.07 23.27 29.62
CA LYS A 101 -15.12 22.89 30.58
C LYS A 101 -14.57 22.24 31.85
N LEU A 102 -13.30 21.84 31.83
CA LEU A 102 -12.59 21.22 32.97
C LEU A 102 -11.76 22.25 33.75
N GLU A 103 -11.47 23.41 33.15
CA GLU A 103 -10.69 24.51 33.75
C GLU A 103 -11.55 25.62 34.40
N GLY A 104 -12.86 25.44 34.51
CA GLY A 104 -13.79 26.38 35.15
C GLY A 104 -14.80 25.67 36.03
#